data_AF-A0A7W9GV36-F1
#
_entry.id   AF-A0A7W9GV36-F1
#
_cell.length_a   1.000
_cell.length_b   1.000
_cell.length_c   1.000
_cell.angle_alpha   90.00
_cell.angle_beta   90.00
_cell.angle_gamma   90.00
#
_symmetry.space_group_name_H-M   'P 1'
#
loop_
_entity.id
_entity.type
_entity.pdbx_description
1 polymer ?
#
loop_
_entity_poly.entity_id
_entity_poly.type
_entity_poly.pdbx_seq_one_letter_code
_entity_poly.pdbx_strand_id
1 'polypeptide(L)'
;MNPVKRLLLGSGRISDALRAELAAEGILFAEEGLTGSVRCWDYRDERRRRSTEIEGTAGAIVLTRGRLVVWTSRGPGRGKHIDVSLRAGKPTGIDVRAEPRRIVFGYHPGDFHPGRSGRFEVHLKTPSALELAARLG
;
A
#
# COMPACT_ATOMS: atom_id res chain seq x y z
N MET A 1 5.56 -16.07 -4.67
CA MET A 1 6.86 -15.80 -3.98
C MET A 1 7.45 -17.11 -3.47
N ASN A 2 8.77 -17.33 -3.59
CA ASN A 2 9.43 -18.54 -3.05
C ASN A 2 9.58 -18.44 -1.50
N PRO A 3 9.44 -19.56 -0.74
CA PRO A 3 9.52 -19.59 0.72
C PRO A 3 10.74 -18.89 1.35
N VAL A 4 11.92 -18.92 0.73
CA VAL A 4 13.11 -18.22 1.26
C VAL A 4 12.92 -16.70 1.24
N LYS A 5 12.37 -16.15 0.14
CA LYS A 5 12.03 -14.73 0.06
C LYS A 5 10.91 -14.35 1.03
N ARG A 6 9.98 -15.27 1.31
CA ARG A 6 8.91 -15.05 2.31
C ARG A 6 9.46 -14.93 3.74
N LEU A 7 10.45 -15.75 4.09
CA LEU A 7 11.12 -15.67 5.39
C LEU A 7 11.88 -14.34 5.54
N LEU A 8 12.57 -13.93 4.46
CA LEU A 8 13.38 -12.72 4.45
C LEU A 8 12.58 -11.43 4.32
N LEU A 9 11.42 -11.41 3.65
CA LEU A 9 10.67 -10.18 3.40
C LEU A 9 9.40 -10.08 4.24
N GLY A 10 8.95 -11.17 4.86
CA GLY A 10 7.64 -11.30 5.49
C GLY A 10 6.61 -11.95 4.55
N SER A 11 5.44 -12.27 5.10
CA SER A 11 4.40 -13.02 4.37
C SER A 11 3.71 -12.20 3.28
N GLY A 12 3.65 -10.86 3.42
CA GLY A 12 2.85 -10.02 2.54
C GLY A 12 1.34 -10.29 2.71
N ARG A 13 0.93 -10.85 3.85
CA ARG A 13 -0.48 -11.20 4.12
C ARG A 13 -1.03 -10.26 5.19
N ILE A 14 -2.28 -9.86 5.03
CA ILE A 14 -3.01 -9.22 6.12
C ILE A 14 -3.39 -10.26 7.17
N SER A 15 -3.65 -9.82 8.39
CA SER A 15 -4.11 -10.72 9.46
C SER A 15 -5.48 -11.32 9.13
N ASP A 16 -5.77 -12.51 9.64
CA ASP A 16 -7.07 -13.16 9.43
C ASP A 16 -8.23 -12.30 9.97
N ALA A 17 -8.01 -11.58 11.07
CA ALA A 17 -8.98 -10.63 11.62
C ALA A 17 -9.28 -9.47 10.63
N LEU A 18 -8.24 -8.83 10.08
CA LEU A 18 -8.43 -7.76 9.10
C LEU A 18 -9.05 -8.29 7.80
N ARG A 19 -8.68 -9.51 7.40
CA ARG A 19 -9.30 -10.17 6.24
C ARG A 19 -10.79 -10.42 6.47
N ALA A 20 -11.19 -10.87 7.64
CA ALA A 20 -12.60 -11.11 7.98
C ALA A 20 -13.40 -9.79 7.99
N GLU A 21 -12.83 -8.72 8.55
CA GLU A 21 -13.39 -7.36 8.51
C GLU A 21 -13.63 -6.90 7.06
N LEU A 22 -12.60 -6.97 6.21
CA LEU A 22 -12.69 -6.56 4.81
C LEU A 22 -13.64 -7.45 3.99
N ALA A 23 -13.72 -8.74 4.32
CA ALA A 23 -14.66 -9.67 3.70
C ALA A 23 -16.11 -9.27 3.99
N ALA A 24 -16.42 -8.84 5.22
CA ALA A 24 -17.74 -8.36 5.60
C ALA A 24 -18.14 -7.07 4.84
N GLU A 25 -17.18 -6.24 4.44
CA GLU A 25 -17.41 -5.06 3.59
C GLU A 25 -17.65 -5.40 2.10
N GLY A 26 -17.37 -6.64 1.69
CA GLY A 26 -17.41 -7.07 0.30
C GLY A 26 -16.11 -6.72 -0.44
N ILE A 27 -15.19 -7.69 -0.48
CA ILE A 27 -13.94 -7.60 -1.25
C ILE A 27 -14.26 -7.61 -2.74
N LEU A 28 -13.80 -6.59 -3.44
CA LEU A 28 -13.87 -6.46 -4.90
C LEU A 28 -12.58 -6.93 -5.58
N PHE A 29 -11.44 -6.79 -4.89
CA PHE A 29 -10.13 -7.24 -5.34
C PHE A 29 -9.25 -7.54 -4.12
N ALA A 30 -8.48 -8.62 -4.16
CA ALA A 30 -7.49 -8.92 -3.14
C ALA A 30 -6.31 -9.69 -3.74
N GLU A 31 -5.10 -9.18 -3.50
CA GLU A 31 -3.86 -9.90 -3.79
C GLU A 31 -2.91 -9.77 -2.60
N GLU A 32 -2.27 -10.88 -2.23
CA GLU A 32 -1.33 -10.97 -1.11
C GLU A 32 -0.01 -11.60 -1.54
N GLY A 33 1.02 -11.43 -0.72
CA GLY A 33 2.34 -12.00 -0.99
C GLY A 33 3.05 -11.32 -2.16
N LEU A 34 2.64 -10.09 -2.48
CA LEU A 34 3.23 -9.26 -3.53
C LEU A 34 4.62 -8.81 -3.08
N THR A 35 5.58 -8.79 -3.98
CA THR A 35 6.90 -8.20 -3.70
C THR A 35 6.94 -6.76 -4.16
N GLY A 36 7.70 -5.92 -3.47
CA GLY A 36 7.74 -4.50 -3.79
C GLY A 36 8.89 -3.71 -3.20
N SER A 37 8.74 -2.39 -3.24
CA SER A 37 9.59 -1.43 -2.53
C SER A 37 8.73 -0.31 -1.95
N VAL A 38 9.29 0.40 -0.96
CA VAL A 38 8.70 1.61 -0.40
C VAL A 38 9.73 2.73 -0.53
N ARG A 39 9.33 3.84 -1.13
CA ARG A 39 10.14 5.03 -1.28
C ARG A 39 9.56 6.16 -0.44
N CYS A 40 10.44 6.93 0.16
CA CYS A 40 10.11 8.03 1.05
C CYS A 40 11.09 9.17 0.79
N TRP A 41 10.57 10.33 0.43
CA TRP A 41 11.36 11.53 0.16
C TRP A 41 10.98 12.64 1.11
N ASP A 42 11.99 13.30 1.65
CA ASP A 42 11.89 14.52 2.45
C ASP A 42 10.84 14.44 3.56
N TYR A 43 10.68 13.25 4.14
CA TYR A 43 9.77 13.05 5.24
C TYR A 43 10.25 13.83 6.45
N ARG A 44 9.34 14.57 7.05
CA ARG A 44 9.56 15.26 8.32
C ARG A 44 8.37 15.06 9.22
N ASP A 45 8.66 14.89 10.50
CA ASP A 45 7.73 15.08 11.62
C ASP A 45 8.45 15.84 12.73
N GLU A 46 7.77 16.07 13.86
CA GLU A 46 8.31 16.78 15.03
C GLU A 46 9.63 16.19 15.57
N ARG A 47 9.95 14.94 15.25
CA ARG A 47 11.07 14.19 15.85
C ARG A 47 12.09 13.69 14.83
N ARG A 48 11.74 13.63 13.54
CA ARG A 48 12.51 12.91 12.54
C ARG A 48 12.51 13.61 11.19
N ARG A 49 13.65 13.53 10.53
CA ARG A 49 13.80 13.82 9.10
C ARG A 49 14.37 12.58 8.40
N ARG A 50 13.76 12.16 7.30
CA ARG A 50 14.20 10.97 6.57
C ARG A 50 13.93 11.08 5.07
N SER A 51 14.90 10.66 4.29
CA SER A 51 14.72 10.24 2.90
C SER A 51 15.30 8.83 2.81
N THR A 52 14.50 7.86 2.36
CA THR A 52 14.91 6.46 2.32
C THR A 52 14.19 5.75 1.19
N GLU A 53 14.88 4.81 0.57
CA GLU A 53 14.27 3.77 -0.24
C GLU A 53 14.52 2.43 0.45
N ILE A 54 13.49 1.60 0.53
CA ILE A 54 13.61 0.21 0.97
C ILE A 54 13.18 -0.67 -0.19
N GLU A 55 14.17 -1.32 -0.78
CA GLU A 55 13.97 -2.39 -1.74
C GLU A 55 13.69 -3.71 -1.00
N GLY A 56 12.78 -4.53 -1.53
CA GLY A 56 12.43 -5.81 -0.93
C GLY A 56 11.47 -5.67 0.26
N THR A 57 10.22 -5.35 -0.04
CA THR A 57 9.09 -5.56 0.89
C THR A 57 8.17 -6.66 0.36
N ALA A 58 7.36 -7.22 1.24
CA ALA A 58 6.21 -8.04 0.89
C ALA A 58 4.92 -7.28 1.24
N GLY A 59 3.88 -7.36 0.43
CA GLY A 59 2.68 -6.58 0.63
C GLY A 59 1.41 -7.26 0.15
N ALA A 60 0.31 -6.64 0.55
CA ALA A 60 -1.05 -6.99 0.14
C ALA A 60 -1.79 -5.74 -0.34
N ILE A 61 -2.70 -5.95 -1.27
CA ILE A 61 -3.66 -4.94 -1.72
C ILE A 61 -5.05 -5.55 -1.55
N VAL A 62 -5.93 -4.84 -0.86
CA VAL A 62 -7.34 -5.20 -0.77
C VAL A 62 -8.18 -3.99 -1.10
N LEU A 63 -9.12 -4.17 -2.02
CA LEU A 63 -10.13 -3.19 -2.39
C LEU A 63 -11.50 -3.73 -1.96
N THR A 64 -12.22 -2.96 -1.16
CA THR A 64 -13.62 -3.21 -0.83
C THR A 64 -14.50 -2.18 -1.54
N ARG A 65 -15.82 -2.26 -1.36
CA ARG A 65 -16.73 -1.20 -1.83
C ARG A 65 -16.46 0.15 -1.18
N GLY A 66 -15.93 0.16 0.04
CA GLY A 66 -15.80 1.36 0.86
C GLY A 66 -14.38 1.91 0.96
N ARG A 67 -13.35 1.08 0.80
CA ARG A 67 -11.97 1.51 1.04
C ARG A 67 -10.91 0.72 0.26
N LEU A 68 -9.75 1.34 0.14
CA LEU A 68 -8.50 0.74 -0.31
C LEU A 68 -7.59 0.50 0.90
N VAL A 69 -7.09 -0.73 1.02
CA VAL A 69 -6.08 -1.11 2.02
C VAL A 69 -4.83 -1.60 1.30
N VAL A 70 -3.68 -0.99 1.64
CA VAL A 70 -2.36 -1.46 1.22
C VAL A 70 -1.53 -1.75 2.46
N TRP A 71 -1.02 -2.98 2.53
CA TRP A 71 -0.22 -3.46 3.64
C TRP A 71 1.20 -3.76 3.18
N THR A 72 2.19 -3.43 4.01
CA THR A 72 3.60 -3.76 3.75
C THR A 72 4.25 -4.38 5.00
N SER A 73 5.04 -5.43 4.81
CA SER A 73 5.75 -6.13 5.91
C SER A 73 6.98 -5.36 6.39
N ARG A 74 7.58 -4.58 5.49
CA ARG A 74 8.80 -3.81 5.71
C ARG A 74 8.69 -2.44 5.06
N GLY A 75 9.43 -1.49 5.60
CA GLY A 75 9.38 -0.09 5.15
C GLY A 75 9.20 0.88 6.32
N PRO A 76 9.45 2.19 6.12
CA PRO A 76 8.76 3.19 6.94
C PRO A 76 7.25 2.95 6.82
N GLY A 77 6.50 3.05 7.93
CA GLY A 77 5.05 2.78 7.93
C GLY A 77 4.66 1.30 7.69
N ARG A 78 5.50 0.34 8.10
CA ARG A 78 5.16 -1.10 8.07
C ARG A 78 3.80 -1.38 8.73
N GLY A 79 3.11 -2.40 8.25
CA GLY A 79 1.74 -2.71 8.64
C GLY A 79 0.74 -2.13 7.65
N LYS A 80 -0.36 -1.56 8.16
CA LYS A 80 -1.39 -0.90 7.35
C LYS A 80 -0.83 0.44 6.85
N HIS A 81 -0.26 0.42 5.66
CA HIS A 81 0.45 1.57 5.09
C HIS A 81 -0.52 2.56 4.46
N ILE A 82 -1.58 2.05 3.83
CA ILE A 82 -2.71 2.81 3.30
C ILE A 82 -3.99 2.15 3.80
N ASP A 83 -4.91 2.97 4.30
CA ASP A 83 -6.26 2.60 4.71
C ASP A 83 -7.14 3.82 4.54
N VAL A 84 -7.70 3.98 3.34
CA VAL A 84 -8.45 5.18 2.99
C VAL A 84 -9.78 4.83 2.38
N SER A 85 -10.78 5.64 2.69
CA SER A 85 -12.11 5.53 2.08
C SER A 85 -12.05 5.87 0.59
N LEU A 86 -12.90 5.20 -0.18
CA LEU A 86 -13.17 5.56 -1.57
C LEU A 86 -14.22 6.67 -1.60
N ARG A 87 -13.96 7.72 -2.38
CA ARG A 87 -14.94 8.75 -2.72
C ARG A 87 -15.13 8.73 -4.23
N ALA A 88 -16.37 8.45 -4.68
CA ALA A 88 -16.69 8.24 -6.09
C ALA A 88 -15.75 7.21 -6.77
N GLY A 89 -15.44 6.11 -6.06
CA GLY A 89 -14.56 5.04 -6.55
C GLY A 89 -13.06 5.32 -6.40
N LYS A 90 -12.65 6.55 -6.05
CA LYS A 90 -11.24 6.96 -5.95
C LYS A 90 -10.74 6.95 -4.50
N PRO A 91 -9.54 6.43 -4.23
CA PRO A 91 -8.98 6.47 -2.88
C PRO A 91 -8.61 7.90 -2.49
N THR A 92 -9.11 8.35 -1.34
CA THR A 92 -8.94 9.74 -0.90
C THR A 92 -7.48 10.04 -0.56
N GLY A 93 -6.90 11.06 -1.20
CA GLY A 93 -5.52 11.52 -0.93
C GLY A 93 -4.42 10.56 -1.39
N ILE A 94 -4.76 9.58 -2.26
CA ILE A 94 -3.81 8.61 -2.80
C ILE A 94 -3.76 8.71 -4.32
N ASP A 95 -2.58 8.99 -4.85
CA ASP A 95 -2.29 8.89 -6.27
C ASP A 95 -2.06 7.43 -6.65
N VAL A 96 -2.83 6.92 -7.61
CA VAL A 96 -2.70 5.56 -8.11
C VAL A 96 -2.15 5.59 -9.53
N ARG A 97 -1.04 4.88 -9.77
CA ARG A 97 -0.44 4.74 -11.11
C ARG A 97 -0.17 3.28 -11.40
N ALA A 98 -0.61 2.83 -12.58
CA ALA A 98 -0.25 1.51 -13.08
C ALA A 98 0.91 1.59 -14.07
N GLU A 99 1.85 0.67 -13.91
CA GLU A 99 2.93 0.35 -14.83
C GLU A 99 2.77 -1.13 -15.26
N PRO A 100 3.43 -1.57 -16.34
CA PRO A 100 3.46 -2.98 -16.69
C PRO A 100 3.96 -3.83 -15.50
N ARG A 101 3.07 -4.69 -14.97
CA ARG A 101 3.30 -5.60 -13.83
C ARG A 101 3.60 -4.93 -12.48
N ARG A 102 3.26 -3.64 -12.31
CA ARG A 102 3.46 -2.92 -11.05
C ARG A 102 2.38 -1.87 -10.86
N ILE A 103 1.91 -1.73 -9.63
CA ILE A 103 1.10 -0.58 -9.23
C ILE A 103 1.86 0.26 -8.21
N VAL A 104 1.70 1.57 -8.31
CA VAL A 104 2.32 2.57 -7.44
C VAL A 104 1.23 3.36 -6.74
N PHE A 105 1.30 3.39 -5.41
CA PHE A 105 0.44 4.22 -4.57
C PHE A 105 1.29 5.35 -3.97
N GLY A 106 1.04 6.58 -4.41
CA GLY A 106 1.69 7.79 -3.92
C GLY A 106 0.81 8.56 -2.95
N TYR A 107 1.39 9.18 -1.92
CA TYR A 107 0.66 10.11 -1.07
C TYR A 107 1.58 11.08 -0.34
N HIS A 108 0.99 12.18 0.14
CA HIS A 108 1.64 13.14 1.01
C HIS A 108 1.14 12.96 2.45
N PRO A 109 2.01 12.63 3.43
CA PRO A 109 1.59 12.45 4.82
C PRO A 109 0.90 13.67 5.44
N GLY A 110 1.23 14.88 4.94
CA GLY A 110 0.63 16.14 5.36
C GLY A 110 -0.87 16.22 5.12
N ASP A 111 -1.38 15.52 4.10
CA ASP A 111 -2.81 15.50 3.75
C ASP A 111 -3.65 14.77 4.83
N PHE A 112 -3.01 13.91 5.62
CA PHE A 112 -3.65 13.13 6.69
C PHE A 112 -3.24 13.62 8.09
N HIS A 113 -2.06 14.22 8.20
CA HIS A 113 -1.49 14.69 9.46
C HIS A 113 -0.72 16.00 9.25
N PRO A 114 -1.28 17.17 9.65
CA PRO A 114 -0.68 18.49 9.39
C PRO A 114 0.75 18.68 9.91
N GLY A 115 1.17 17.93 10.93
CA GLY A 115 2.55 17.96 11.45
C GLY A 115 3.56 17.11 10.66
N ARG A 116 3.18 16.56 9.50
CA ARG A 116 4.03 15.71 8.67
C ARG A 116 4.20 16.29 7.27
N SER A 117 5.35 16.06 6.66
CA SER A 117 5.62 16.44 5.27
C SER A 117 6.33 15.33 4.50
N GLY A 118 6.60 15.59 3.22
CA GLY A 118 7.32 14.69 2.32
C GLY A 118 6.37 13.91 1.41
N ARG A 119 6.89 12.85 0.80
CA ARG A 119 6.16 11.99 -0.14
C ARG A 119 6.49 10.54 0.12
N PHE A 120 5.47 9.69 0.05
CA PHE A 120 5.61 8.24 0.09
C PHE A 120 5.15 7.65 -1.24
N GLU A 121 5.83 6.59 -1.65
CA GLU A 121 5.35 5.72 -2.71
C GLU A 121 5.51 4.26 -2.31
N VAL A 122 4.44 3.49 -2.45
CA VAL A 122 4.45 2.03 -2.32
C VAL A 122 4.38 1.41 -3.70
N HIS A 123 5.41 0.64 -4.05
CA HIS A 123 5.55 -0.03 -5.34
C HIS A 123 5.31 -1.52 -5.15
N LEU A 124 4.20 -2.06 -5.66
CA LEU A 124 3.90 -3.50 -5.56
C LEU A 124 3.84 -4.15 -6.94
N LYS A 125 4.56 -5.26 -7.10
CA LYS A 125 4.55 -6.06 -8.33
C LYS A 125 3.29 -6.92 -8.35
N THR A 126 2.40 -6.65 -9.30
CA THR A 126 1.15 -7.38 -9.51
C THR A 126 0.88 -7.50 -11.02
N PRO A 127 0.47 -8.67 -11.53
CA PRO A 127 0.06 -8.80 -12.92
C PRO A 127 -1.21 -8.00 -13.23
N SER A 128 -2.03 -7.72 -12.21
CA SER A 128 -3.35 -7.09 -12.29
C SER A 128 -3.29 -5.56 -12.16
N ALA A 129 -2.11 -4.95 -12.34
CA ALA A 129 -1.90 -3.52 -12.12
C ALA A 129 -2.87 -2.63 -12.92
N LEU A 130 -3.05 -2.93 -14.20
CA LEU A 130 -3.94 -2.16 -15.09
C LEU A 130 -5.41 -2.33 -14.70
N GLU A 131 -5.82 -3.56 -14.38
CA GLU A 131 -7.18 -3.86 -13.92
C GLU A 131 -7.51 -3.12 -12.62
N LEU A 132 -6.58 -3.16 -11.67
CA LEU A 132 -6.75 -2.52 -10.38
C LEU A 132 -6.81 -0.99 -10.51
N ALA A 133 -5.96 -0.38 -11.34
CA ALA A 133 -6.04 1.05 -11.60
C ALA A 133 -7.38 1.44 -12.25
N ALA A 134 -7.87 0.66 -13.22
CA ALA A 134 -9.18 0.92 -13.84
C ALA A 134 -10.35 0.88 -12.83
N ARG A 135 -10.25 0.04 -11.78
CA ARG A 135 -11.25 -0.03 -10.70
C ARG A 135 -11.18 1.15 -9.72
N LEU A 136 -10.03 1.82 -9.61
CA LEU A 136 -9.78 2.94 -8.70
C LEU A 136 -10.00 4.31 -9.37
N GLY A 137 -10.48 4.32 -10.62
CA GLY A 137 -11.11 5.45 -11.32
C GLY A 137 -10.22 6.27 -12.24
#